data_AF-A0A1F3T3K9-F1
#
_entry.id   AF-A0A1F3T3K9-F1
#
_cell.length_a   1.000
_cell.length_b   1.000
_cell.length_c   1.000
_cell.angle_alpha   90.00
_cell.angle_beta   90.00
_cell.angle_gamma   90.00
#
_symmetry.space_group_name_H-M   'P 1'
#
loop_
_entity.id
_entity.type
_entity.pdbx_description
1 polymer ?
#
loop_
_entity_poly.entity_id
_entity_poly.type
_entity_poly.pdbx_seq_one_letter_code
_entity_poly.pdbx_strand_id
1 'polypeptide(L)'
;MKLILIIVIGIMFISASLAEVNKPEVIYKYKKYEKFDFEDMVVEGETGSPGDLSVSSRFQRKFSNKLPYRKNFHAEIKKAVERIR
;
A
#
# COMPACT_ATOMS: atom_id res chain seq x y z
N MET A 1 -10.23 -55.95 43.16
CA MET A 1 -9.35 -55.59 42.02
C MET A 1 -10.14 -55.01 40.84
N LYS A 2 -11.17 -55.71 40.31
CA LYS A 2 -11.99 -55.20 39.19
C LYS A 2 -12.68 -53.85 39.46
N LEU A 3 -13.15 -53.64 40.69
CA LEU A 3 -13.80 -52.38 41.09
C LEU A 3 -12.83 -51.18 41.12
N ILE A 4 -11.59 -51.42 41.54
CA ILE A 4 -10.52 -50.39 41.57
C ILE A 4 -10.13 -50.01 40.15
N LEU A 5 -10.06 -50.98 39.23
CA LEU A 5 -9.76 -50.73 37.82
C LEU A 5 -10.82 -49.82 37.17
N ILE A 6 -12.11 -50.05 37.46
CA ILE A 6 -13.21 -49.22 36.94
C ILE A 6 -13.13 -47.79 37.47
N ILE A 7 -12.79 -47.62 38.75
CA ILE A 7 -12.62 -46.29 39.36
C ILE A 7 -11.45 -45.54 38.72
N VAL A 8 -10.32 -46.22 38.49
CA VAL A 8 -9.15 -45.62 37.84
C VAL A 8 -9.47 -45.19 36.40
N ILE A 9 -10.18 -46.03 35.64
CA ILE A 9 -10.61 -45.71 34.27
C ILE A 9 -11.59 -44.53 34.26
N GLY A 10 -12.52 -44.48 35.22
CA GLY A 10 -13.46 -43.36 35.36
C GLY A 10 -12.76 -42.02 35.63
N ILE A 11 -11.72 -42.02 36.47
CA ILE A 11 -10.95 -40.80 36.79
C ILE A 11 -10.18 -40.30 35.56
N MET A 12 -9.65 -41.18 34.71
CA MET A 12 -8.93 -40.80 33.50
C MET A 12 -9.84 -40.12 32.45
N PHE A 13 -11.10 -40.55 32.35
CA PHE A 13 -12.06 -39.90 31.43
C PHE A 13 -12.47 -38.51 31.88
N ILE A 14 -12.57 -38.27 33.20
CA ILE A 14 -12.91 -36.95 33.75
C ILE A 14 -11.78 -35.95 33.49
N SER A 15 -10.51 -36.37 33.63
CA SER A 15 -9.38 -35.46 33.35
C SER A 15 -9.29 -35.00 31.89
N ALA A 16 -9.81 -35.78 30.94
CA ALA A 16 -9.77 -35.43 29.52
C ALA A 16 -10.80 -34.36 29.13
N SER A 17 -11.96 -34.29 29.79
CA SER A 17 -13.00 -33.30 29.49
C SER A 17 -12.75 -31.93 30.12
N LEU A 18 -11.97 -31.86 31.20
CA LEU A 18 -11.55 -30.59 31.82
C LEU A 18 -10.43 -29.86 31.07
N ALA A 19 -9.78 -30.50 30.10
CA ALA A 19 -8.69 -29.93 29.31
C ALA A 19 -9.15 -29.16 28.06
N GLU A 20 -10.46 -29.08 27.80
CA GLU A 20 -11.03 -28.27 26.73
C GLU A 20 -10.96 -26.78 27.13
N VAL A 21 -9.78 -26.19 26.92
CA VAL A 21 -9.58 -24.75 27.04
C VAL A 21 -10.42 -24.10 25.95
N ASN A 22 -11.59 -23.60 26.33
CA ASN A 22 -12.39 -22.69 25.51
C ASN A 22 -11.49 -21.55 25.08
N LYS A 23 -10.97 -21.61 23.85
CA LYS A 23 -10.17 -20.54 23.29
C LYS A 23 -11.06 -19.30 23.32
N PRO A 24 -10.65 -18.21 24.02
CA PRO A 24 -11.48 -17.02 24.06
C PRO A 24 -11.73 -16.58 22.62
N GLU A 25 -12.99 -16.41 22.25
CA GLU A 25 -13.38 -15.94 20.94
C GLU A 25 -12.74 -14.55 20.74
N VAL A 26 -11.74 -14.48 19.85
CA VAL A 26 -11.01 -13.23 19.60
C VAL A 26 -11.87 -12.37 18.68
N ILE A 27 -12.73 -11.54 19.28
CA ILE A 27 -13.55 -10.58 18.55
C ILE A 27 -12.67 -9.37 18.19
N TYR A 28 -12.16 -9.34 16.96
CA TYR A 28 -11.44 -8.20 16.41
C TYR A 28 -12.40 -7.02 16.19
N LYS A 29 -12.39 -6.06 17.12
CA LYS A 29 -13.12 -4.80 16.95
C LYS A 29 -12.24 -3.81 16.19
N TYR A 30 -12.59 -3.56 14.94
CA TYR A 30 -11.95 -2.51 14.15
C TYR A 30 -12.32 -1.14 14.72
N LYS A 31 -11.37 -0.22 14.71
CA LYS A 31 -11.54 1.15 15.19
C LYS A 31 -12.64 1.83 14.36
N LYS A 32 -13.79 2.09 14.98
CA LYS A 32 -14.92 2.75 14.34
C LYS A 32 -14.64 4.25 14.34
N TYR A 33 -14.02 4.72 13.25
CA TYR A 33 -13.81 6.12 12.85
C TYR A 33 -13.43 7.10 13.98
N GLU A 34 -12.18 7.54 13.99
CA GLU A 34 -11.78 8.69 14.78
C GLU A 34 -12.20 9.99 14.10
N LYS A 35 -12.87 10.85 14.85
CA LYS A 35 -13.04 12.24 14.46
C LYS A 35 -11.76 12.97 14.84
N PHE A 36 -10.96 13.32 13.84
CA PHE A 36 -9.80 14.18 14.04
C PHE A 36 -10.31 15.60 14.24
N ASP A 37 -9.98 16.18 15.40
CA ASP A 37 -10.15 17.59 15.64
C ASP A 37 -8.92 18.31 15.08
N PHE A 38 -9.15 19.16 14.09
CA PHE A 38 -8.08 19.86 13.37
C PHE A 38 -7.83 21.26 13.92
N GLU A 39 -8.56 21.70 14.95
CA GLU A 39 -8.42 23.06 15.49
C GLU A 39 -7.01 23.34 16.05
N ASP A 40 -6.35 22.34 16.65
CA ASP A 40 -5.00 22.46 17.22
C ASP A 40 -3.91 21.81 16.37
N MET A 41 -4.22 21.30 15.17
CA MET A 41 -3.22 20.67 14.30
C MET A 41 -2.47 21.75 13.52
N VAL A 42 -1.43 22.31 14.14
CA VAL A 42 -0.46 23.14 13.43
C VAL A 42 0.36 22.22 12.53
N VAL A 43 -0.02 22.16 11.26
CA VAL A 43 0.76 21.48 10.22
C VAL A 43 2.00 22.33 9.97
N GLU A 44 3.12 21.99 10.60
CA GLU A 44 4.47 22.51 10.30
C GLU A 44 4.96 21.95 8.95
N GLY A 45 4.15 22.11 7.91
CA GLY A 45 4.58 21.92 6.53
C GLY A 45 4.93 23.29 5.99
N GLU A 46 6.21 23.55 5.75
CA GLU A 46 6.58 24.63 4.84
C GLU A 46 5.71 24.45 3.59
N THR A 47 4.98 25.50 3.23
CA THR A 47 3.98 25.50 2.16
C THR A 47 4.67 25.46 0.79
N GLY A 48 5.59 24.53 0.61
CA GLY A 48 6.19 24.21 -0.67
C GLY A 48 5.13 23.52 -1.51
N SER A 49 4.90 24.05 -2.70
CA SER A 49 4.07 23.35 -3.69
C SER A 49 4.65 21.95 -3.89
N PRO A 50 3.87 20.89 -4.19
CA PRO A 50 4.42 19.59 -4.57
C PRO A 50 5.44 19.68 -5.74
N GLY A 51 5.42 20.79 -6.49
CA GLY A 51 6.43 21.14 -7.48
C GLY A 51 7.79 21.56 -6.92
N ASP A 52 7.90 22.04 -5.68
CA ASP A 52 9.18 22.37 -5.02
C ASP A 52 9.90 21.12 -4.48
N LEU A 53 9.19 20.01 -4.27
CA LEU A 53 9.81 18.70 -4.06
C LEU A 53 10.40 18.10 -5.35
N SER A 54 10.10 18.69 -6.50
CA SER A 54 10.61 18.18 -7.78
C SER A 54 12.10 18.51 -7.90
N VAL A 55 12.85 17.51 -8.38
CA VAL A 55 14.30 17.52 -8.56
C VAL A 55 14.78 18.88 -9.04
N SER A 56 15.70 19.50 -8.29
CA SER A 56 16.33 20.77 -8.63
C SER A 56 16.65 20.80 -10.12
N SER A 57 16.24 21.87 -10.81
CA SER A 57 16.35 21.96 -12.26
C SER A 57 17.79 21.65 -12.67
N ARG A 58 18.02 20.45 -13.22
CA ARG A 58 19.35 20.03 -13.63
C ARG A 58 19.84 21.07 -14.64
N PHE A 59 21.11 21.45 -14.55
CA PHE A 59 21.73 22.31 -15.56
C PHE A 59 21.60 21.65 -16.94
N GLN A 60 20.63 22.10 -17.73
CA GLN A 60 20.45 21.65 -19.10
C GLN A 60 21.44 22.40 -19.97
N ARG A 61 22.38 21.68 -20.57
CA ARG A 61 23.33 22.27 -21.51
C ARG A 61 22.54 22.80 -22.70
N LYS A 62 22.42 24.13 -22.82
CA LYS A 62 21.81 24.76 -23.99
C LYS A 62 22.74 24.53 -25.18
N PHE A 63 22.33 23.66 -26.09
CA PHE A 63 23.05 23.47 -27.35
C PHE A 63 22.73 24.66 -28.25
N SER A 64 23.75 25.47 -28.55
CA SER A 64 23.64 26.59 -29.51
C SER A 64 23.61 26.13 -30.96
N ASN A 65 23.91 24.85 -31.21
CA ASN A 65 23.94 24.31 -32.56
C ASN A 65 22.51 24.16 -33.08
N LYS A 66 22.18 24.88 -34.16
CA LYS A 66 20.91 24.70 -34.86
C LYS A 66 20.93 23.32 -35.51
N LEU A 67 19.95 22.48 -35.17
CA LEU A 67 19.75 21.23 -35.89
C LEU A 67 19.53 21.55 -37.38
N PRO A 68 20.08 20.73 -38.29
CA PRO A 68 19.85 20.93 -39.72
C PRO A 68 18.35 20.89 -39.99
N TYR A 69 17.81 22.00 -40.49
CA TYR A 69 16.39 22.10 -40.85
C TYR A 69 16.24 21.87 -42.35
N ARG A 70 15.22 21.10 -42.75
CA ARG A 70 14.83 20.99 -44.15
C ARG A 70 13.90 22.16 -44.49
N LYS A 71 14.21 22.90 -45.56
CA LYS A 71 13.36 23.99 -46.07
C LYS A 71 11.97 23.53 -46.48
N ASN A 72 11.87 22.30 -47.01
CA ASN A 72 10.61 21.70 -47.39
C ASN A 72 10.52 20.32 -46.72
N PHE A 73 9.61 20.20 -45.76
CA PHE A 73 9.32 18.97 -45.02
C PHE A 73 7.94 18.40 -45.39
N HIS A 74 7.28 18.98 -46.40
CA HIS A 74 5.91 18.65 -46.76
C HIS A 74 5.78 17.22 -47.33
N ALA A 75 6.78 16.77 -48.09
CA ALA A 75 6.79 15.42 -48.66
C ALA A 75 6.88 14.32 -47.60
N GLU A 76 7.70 14.53 -46.57
CA GLU A 76 7.84 13.61 -45.44
C GLU A 76 6.58 13.58 -44.57
N ILE A 77 5.94 14.73 -44.33
CA ILE A 77 4.63 14.80 -43.66
C ILE A 77 3.58 14.00 -44.44
N LYS A 78 3.49 14.20 -45.75
CA LYS A 78 2.54 13.49 -46.61
C LYS A 78 2.74 11.97 -46.56
N LYS A 79 4.00 11.51 -46.65
CA LYS A 79 4.36 10.08 -46.49
C LYS A 79 4.06 9.51 -45.12
N ALA A 80 4.11 10.33 -44.06
CA ALA A 80 3.76 9.88 -42.71
C ALA A 80 2.25 9.68 -42.57
N VAL A 81 1.46 10.62 -43.10
CA VAL A 81 -0.01 10.56 -43.09
C VAL A 81 -0.52 9.38 -43.93
N GLU A 82 0.08 9.12 -45.09
CA GLU A 82 -0.27 7.96 -45.94
C GLU A 82 -0.06 6.61 -45.25
N ARG A 83 0.84 6.51 -44.27
CA ARG A 83 1.10 5.27 -43.51
C ARG A 83 0.13 5.02 -42.35
N ILE A 84 -0.65 6.02 -41.96
CA ILE A 84 -1.60 5.91 -40.83
C ILE A 84 -2.96 5.37 -41.32
N ARG A 85 -3.17 5.30 -42.63
CA ARG A 85 -4.40 4.80 -43.26
C ARG A 85 -4.21 3.39 -43.82
#